data_AF-A0A963NNE5-F1
#
_entry.id   AF-A0A963NNE5-F1
#
_cell.length_a   1.000
_cell.length_b   1.000
_cell.length_c   1.000
_cell.angle_alpha   90.00
_cell.angle_beta   90.00
_cell.angle_gamma   90.00
#
_symmetry.space_group_name_H-M   'P 1'
#
loop_
_entity.id
_entity.type
_entity.pdbx_description
1 polymer ?
#
loop_
_entity_poly.entity_id
_entity_poly.type
_entity_poly.pdbx_seq_one_letter_code
_entity_poly.pdbx_strand_id
1 'polypeptide(L)'
;WVNMVALGYAGTLAGVPAEAMEAALRASWKRTAEALEKNLASLRAGIAAATELDGPRPAPLTLPATAPEGRWLLSGNEATGAGAIRGGVRFVAAYPITPATEVLEWMAPALARVGGTLLQAEDELASINMIVGASYGGVPSLTATAGPGLALMTEGIGLAVAAEVPIVVVDVMRGGPSTGIPAKSEQSDLSFASTGCTATPHGWCWRRPRSPTACRPPSGRSSSPRRCRRRRCC
;
A
#
# COMPACT_ATOMS: atom_id res chain seq x y z
N TRP A 1 -13.40 23.95 8.90
CA TRP A 1 -13.40 24.78 10.12
C TRP A 1 -13.36 23.91 11.37
N VAL A 2 -14.42 23.13 11.69
CA VAL A 2 -14.49 22.27 12.89
C VAL A 2 -13.27 21.33 13.02
N ASN A 3 -12.85 20.70 11.93
CA ASN A 3 -11.69 19.80 11.95
C ASN A 3 -10.38 20.50 12.38
N MET A 4 -10.21 21.78 12.06
CA MET A 4 -9.00 22.53 12.43
C MET A 4 -9.03 22.95 13.91
N VAL A 5 -10.21 23.33 14.42
CA VAL A 5 -10.40 23.56 15.86
C VAL A 5 -10.11 22.28 16.63
N ALA A 6 -10.67 21.15 16.20
CA ALA A 6 -10.43 19.85 16.81
C ALA A 6 -8.95 19.44 16.76
N LEU A 7 -8.26 19.69 15.63
CA LEU A 7 -6.82 19.43 15.48
C LEU A 7 -6.01 20.26 16.47
N GLY A 8 -6.26 21.57 16.56
CA GLY A 8 -5.54 22.46 17.48
C GLY A 8 -5.78 22.07 18.93
N TYR A 9 -7.02 21.75 19.26
CA TYR A 9 -7.42 21.33 20.59
C TYR A 9 -6.78 20.00 21.00
N ALA A 10 -7.01 18.94 20.22
CA ALA A 10 -6.49 17.61 20.52
C ALA A 10 -4.95 17.54 20.42
N GLY A 11 -4.36 18.25 19.47
CA GLY A 11 -2.90 18.33 19.31
C GLY A 11 -2.23 18.99 20.50
N THR A 12 -2.82 20.06 21.05
CA THR A 12 -2.33 20.72 22.27
C THR A 12 -2.41 19.78 23.48
N LEU A 13 -3.53 19.08 23.65
CA LEU A 13 -3.67 18.08 24.72
C LEU A 13 -2.67 16.91 24.58
N ALA A 14 -2.33 16.54 23.34
CA ALA A 14 -1.33 15.53 23.04
C ALA A 14 0.12 16.04 23.16
N GLY A 15 0.34 17.33 23.48
CA GLY A 15 1.68 17.93 23.60
C GLY A 15 2.39 18.18 22.26
N VAL A 16 1.64 18.28 21.16
CA VAL A 16 2.19 18.63 19.84
C VAL A 16 2.46 20.14 19.78
N PRO A 17 3.67 20.59 19.39
CA PRO A 17 3.97 22.01 19.24
C PRO A 17 3.06 22.71 18.23
N ALA A 18 2.64 23.93 18.54
CA ALA A 18 1.78 24.74 17.67
C ALA A 18 2.43 24.96 16.29
N GLU A 19 3.74 25.20 16.28
CA GLU A 19 4.56 25.43 15.10
C GLU A 19 4.53 24.21 14.17
N ALA A 20 4.56 23.00 14.74
CA ALA A 20 4.51 21.76 13.97
C ALA A 20 3.13 21.56 13.32
N MET A 21 2.05 21.90 14.02
CA MET A 21 0.69 21.84 13.48
C MET A 21 0.47 22.88 12.37
N GLU A 22 0.93 24.11 12.57
CA GLU A 22 0.87 25.16 11.54
C GLU A 22 1.70 24.78 10.31
N ALA A 23 2.92 24.28 10.50
CA ALA A 23 3.78 23.83 9.42
C ALA A 23 3.14 22.68 8.62
N ALA A 24 2.53 21.70 9.29
CA ALA A 24 1.82 20.60 8.63
C ALA A 24 0.60 21.08 7.83
N LEU A 25 -0.17 22.04 8.36
CA LEU A 25 -1.29 22.64 7.65
C LEU A 25 -0.82 23.41 6.40
N ARG A 26 0.25 24.21 6.51
CA ARG A 26 0.82 24.93 5.37
C ARG A 26 1.36 23.97 4.30
N ALA A 27 2.07 22.92 4.70
CA ALA A 27 2.67 21.95 3.78
C ALA A 27 1.63 21.11 3.02
N SER A 28 0.48 20.84 3.63
CA SER A 28 -0.60 20.07 3.00
C SER A 28 -1.61 20.93 2.22
N TRP A 29 -1.46 22.25 2.25
CA TRP A 29 -2.44 23.17 1.65
C TRP A 29 -2.35 23.20 0.12
N LYS A 30 -3.50 23.04 -0.54
CA LYS A 30 -3.61 23.07 -2.01
C LYS A 30 -4.62 24.09 -2.54
N ARG A 31 -5.16 24.95 -1.66
CA ARG A 31 -6.23 25.91 -1.98
C ARG A 31 -5.71 27.35 -1.87
N THR A 32 -6.60 28.33 -1.91
CA THR A 32 -6.24 29.76 -1.84
C THR A 32 -5.60 30.15 -0.52
N ALA A 33 -4.78 31.21 -0.53
CA ALA A 33 -4.15 31.77 0.66
C ALA A 33 -5.17 32.32 1.68
N GLU A 34 -6.26 32.91 1.22
CA GLU A 34 -7.34 33.38 2.10
C GLU A 34 -7.97 32.23 2.90
N ALA A 35 -8.21 31.10 2.23
CA ALA A 35 -8.75 29.92 2.90
C ALA A 35 -7.74 29.30 3.88
N LEU A 36 -6.43 29.39 3.61
CA LEU A 36 -5.39 28.95 4.53
C LEU A 36 -5.44 29.77 5.82
N GLU A 37 -5.47 31.10 5.72
CA GLU A 37 -5.45 32.00 6.89
C GLU A 37 -6.67 31.79 7.79
N LYS A 38 -7.86 31.63 7.20
CA LYS A 38 -9.04 31.27 7.98
C LYS A 38 -8.89 29.92 8.70
N ASN A 39 -8.17 28.95 8.11
CA ASN A 39 -8.01 27.61 8.72
C ASN A 39 -6.95 27.63 9.81
N LEU A 40 -5.90 28.43 9.65
CA LEU A 40 -4.93 28.75 10.69
C LEU A 40 -5.60 29.48 11.87
N ALA A 41 -6.50 30.43 11.60
CA ALA A 41 -7.28 31.09 12.65
C ALA A 41 -8.14 30.07 13.43
N SER A 42 -8.77 29.12 12.73
CA SER A 42 -9.54 28.03 13.37
C SER A 42 -8.65 27.09 14.20
N LEU A 43 -7.45 26.78 13.70
CA LEU A 43 -6.46 25.98 14.43
C LEU A 43 -6.04 26.67 15.73
N ARG A 44 -5.68 27.96 15.65
CA ARG A 44 -5.28 28.79 16.80
C ARG A 44 -6.39 28.91 17.84
N ALA A 45 -7.65 29.04 17.41
CA ALA A 45 -8.79 29.03 18.31
C ALA A 45 -8.90 27.69 19.08
N GLY A 46 -8.65 26.56 18.42
CA GLY A 46 -8.59 25.25 19.08
C GLY A 46 -7.45 25.12 20.09
N ILE A 47 -6.27 25.66 19.77
CA ILE A 47 -5.11 25.69 20.68
C ILE A 47 -5.44 26.52 21.93
N ALA A 48 -5.99 27.73 21.76
CA ALA A 48 -6.39 28.59 22.88
C ALA A 48 -7.42 27.88 23.78
N ALA A 49 -8.45 27.27 23.19
CA ALA A 49 -9.47 26.55 23.95
C ALA A 49 -8.90 25.36 24.77
N ALA A 50 -7.85 24.69 24.30
CA ALA A 50 -7.21 23.62 25.05
C ALA A 50 -6.42 24.13 26.28
N THR A 51 -5.98 25.38 26.28
CA THR A 51 -5.26 25.97 27.42
C THR A 51 -6.20 26.38 28.56
N GLU A 52 -7.46 26.66 28.27
CA GLU A 52 -8.47 27.15 29.24
C GLU A 52 -9.15 26.02 30.04
N LEU A 53 -8.93 24.75 29.68
CA LEU A 53 -9.56 23.63 30.38
C LEU A 53 -8.72 23.10 31.54
N ASP A 54 -9.37 23.12 32.71
CA ASP A 54 -8.97 22.40 33.91
C ASP A 54 -9.46 20.95 33.85
N GLY A 55 -8.58 20.00 34.19
CA GLY A 55 -8.92 18.57 34.22
C GLY A 55 -7.72 17.64 33.97
N PRO A 56 -7.92 16.33 34.13
CA PRO A 56 -6.88 15.33 33.86
C PRO A 56 -6.48 15.38 32.39
N ARG A 57 -5.20 15.65 32.13
CA ARG A 57 -4.62 15.66 30.78
C ARG A 57 -3.97 14.32 30.47
N PRO A 58 -4.10 13.79 29.25
CA PRO A 58 -3.30 12.65 28.83
C PRO A 58 -1.81 13.02 28.94
N ALA A 59 -0.97 12.03 29.21
CA ALA A 59 0.47 12.24 29.16
C ALA A 59 0.85 12.74 27.75
N PRO A 60 1.65 13.81 27.63
CA PRO A 60 2.12 14.30 26.34
C PRO A 60 2.79 13.20 25.53
N LEU A 61 2.62 13.24 24.21
CA LEU A 61 3.37 12.37 23.33
C LEU A 61 4.87 12.64 23.52
N THR A 62 5.65 11.57 23.64
CA THR A 62 7.12 11.68 23.62
C THR A 62 7.54 11.98 22.18
N LEU A 63 7.73 13.25 21.88
CA LEU A 63 8.19 13.69 20.58
C LEU A 63 9.72 13.68 20.55
N PRO A 64 10.35 13.11 19.51
CA PRO A 64 11.79 13.19 19.36
C PRO A 64 12.20 14.66 19.17
N ALA A 65 13.24 15.11 19.88
CA ALA A 65 13.73 16.49 19.83
C ALA A 65 14.13 16.94 18.40
N THR A 66 14.54 15.99 17.57
CA THR A 66 14.82 16.18 16.15
C THR A 66 14.17 15.07 15.35
N ALA A 67 13.50 15.41 14.25
CA ALA A 67 13.05 14.41 13.29
C ALA A 67 14.30 13.78 12.62
N PRO A 68 14.49 12.45 12.68
CA PRO A 68 15.45 11.77 11.82
C PRO A 68 15.21 12.18 10.36
N GLU A 69 16.27 12.57 9.68
CA GLU A 69 16.23 12.85 8.24
C GLU A 69 15.88 11.58 7.46
N GLY A 70 15.20 11.73 6.33
CA GLY A 70 14.92 10.62 5.41
C GLY A 70 13.81 9.65 5.84
N ARG A 71 12.86 10.07 6.69
CA ARG A 71 11.64 9.27 6.98
C ARG A 71 10.61 9.40 5.86
N TRP A 72 10.01 8.27 5.52
CA TRP A 72 8.96 8.17 4.51
C TRP A 72 7.62 7.99 5.22
N LEU A 73 6.64 8.82 4.88
CA LEU A 73 5.24 8.61 5.24
C LEU A 73 4.56 8.01 4.02
N LEU A 74 4.23 6.72 4.11
CA LEU A 74 3.62 5.96 3.02
C LEU A 74 2.52 5.05 3.58
N SER A 75 1.47 4.85 2.78
CA SER A 75 0.52 3.77 3.01
C SER A 75 1.15 2.40 2.68
N GLY A 76 0.50 1.32 3.12
CA GLY A 76 0.92 -0.04 2.75
C GLY A 76 0.84 -0.28 1.24
N ASN A 77 -0.17 0.29 0.57
CA ASN A 77 -0.36 0.18 -0.88
C ASN A 77 0.75 0.91 -1.65
N GLU A 78 1.09 2.13 -1.23
CA GLU A 78 2.19 2.90 -1.83
C GLU A 78 3.55 2.20 -1.61
N ALA A 79 3.77 1.66 -0.41
CA ALA A 79 5.00 0.92 -0.10
C ALA A 79 5.14 -0.37 -0.94
N THR A 80 4.03 -1.07 -1.20
CA THR A 80 3.99 -2.24 -2.09
C THR A 80 4.32 -1.86 -3.52
N GLY A 81 3.70 -0.81 -4.05
CA GLY A 81 4.02 -0.31 -5.40
C GLY A 81 5.47 0.13 -5.54
N ALA A 82 5.99 0.88 -4.56
CA ALA A 82 7.39 1.32 -4.52
C ALA A 82 8.35 0.12 -4.45
N GLY A 83 7.99 -0.89 -3.66
CA GLY A 83 8.74 -2.13 -3.54
C GLY A 83 8.79 -2.90 -4.85
N ALA A 84 7.66 -3.03 -5.56
CA ALA A 84 7.56 -3.70 -6.84
C ALA A 84 8.40 -3.03 -7.94
N ILE A 85 8.31 -1.70 -8.07
CA ILE A 85 9.11 -0.93 -9.04
C ILE A 85 10.61 -1.08 -8.74
N ARG A 86 10.99 -0.99 -7.46
CA ARG A 86 12.37 -1.22 -7.02
C ARG A 86 12.83 -2.66 -7.26
N GLY A 87 11.91 -3.62 -7.19
CA GLY A 87 12.13 -5.03 -7.52
C GLY A 87 12.29 -5.31 -9.01
N GLY A 88 12.11 -4.31 -9.87
CA GLY A 88 12.30 -4.43 -11.32
C GLY A 88 11.02 -4.62 -12.12
N VAL A 89 9.84 -4.54 -11.50
CA VAL A 89 8.55 -4.62 -12.22
C VAL A 89 8.46 -3.48 -13.23
N ARG A 90 8.12 -3.81 -14.48
CA ARG A 90 7.92 -2.86 -15.58
C ARG A 90 6.59 -3.02 -16.29
N PHE A 91 5.85 -4.08 -16.01
CA PHE A 91 4.50 -4.26 -16.56
C PHE A 91 3.52 -4.57 -15.44
N VAL A 92 2.40 -3.86 -15.41
CA VAL A 92 1.29 -4.15 -14.51
C VAL A 92 0.02 -4.27 -15.33
N ALA A 93 -0.74 -5.34 -15.12
CA ALA A 93 -2.09 -5.46 -15.65
C ALA A 93 -3.01 -5.85 -14.50
N ALA A 94 -4.10 -5.10 -14.29
CA ALA A 94 -4.99 -5.32 -13.14
C ALA A 94 -6.40 -4.79 -13.40
N TYR A 95 -7.38 -5.40 -12.73
CA TYR A 95 -8.74 -4.93 -12.66
C TYR A 95 -8.97 -4.17 -11.34
N PRO A 96 -9.61 -2.98 -11.34
CA PRO A 96 -9.82 -2.22 -10.11
C PRO A 96 -10.73 -2.96 -9.12
N ILE A 97 -10.20 -3.23 -7.93
CA ILE A 97 -10.94 -3.84 -6.81
C ILE A 97 -10.48 -3.24 -5.47
N THR A 98 -11.43 -2.84 -4.62
CA THR A 98 -11.11 -2.32 -3.26
C THR A 98 -10.53 -3.44 -2.38
N PRO A 99 -9.47 -3.22 -1.59
CA PRO A 99 -8.66 -2.00 -1.43
C PRO A 99 -7.38 -1.99 -2.28
N ALA A 100 -7.26 -2.84 -3.29
CA ALA A 100 -6.07 -2.95 -4.15
C ALA A 100 -5.95 -1.82 -5.19
N THR A 101 -7.04 -1.14 -5.53
CA THR A 101 -7.04 -0.05 -6.53
C THR A 101 -6.02 1.05 -6.23
N GLU A 102 -5.80 1.41 -4.96
CA GLU A 102 -4.81 2.43 -4.58
C GLU A 102 -3.37 2.05 -4.98
N VAL A 103 -3.05 0.74 -5.03
CA VAL A 103 -1.75 0.28 -5.54
C VAL A 103 -1.60 0.69 -7.00
N LEU A 104 -2.66 0.51 -7.80
CA LEU A 104 -2.66 0.84 -9.22
C LEU A 104 -2.60 2.35 -9.45
N GLU A 105 -3.39 3.11 -8.70
CA GLU A 105 -3.41 4.58 -8.77
C GLU A 105 -2.03 5.18 -8.49
N TRP A 106 -1.33 4.65 -7.47
CA TRP A 106 0.03 5.09 -7.16
C TRP A 106 1.05 4.60 -8.20
N MET A 107 0.92 3.35 -8.66
CA MET A 107 1.87 2.75 -9.61
C MET A 107 1.75 3.33 -11.02
N ALA A 108 0.58 3.76 -11.48
CA ALA A 108 0.38 4.27 -12.85
C ALA A 108 1.37 5.39 -13.23
N PRO A 109 1.45 6.53 -12.51
CA PRO A 109 2.44 7.57 -12.80
C PRO A 109 3.87 7.15 -12.41
N ALA A 110 4.05 6.23 -11.46
CA ALA A 110 5.38 5.78 -11.04
C ALA A 110 6.06 4.85 -12.07
N LEU A 111 5.29 3.97 -12.71
CA LEU A 111 5.75 3.06 -13.77
C LEU A 111 6.16 3.83 -15.03
N ALA A 112 5.35 4.80 -15.46
CA ALA A 112 5.65 5.62 -16.63
C ALA A 112 7.03 6.30 -16.51
N ARG A 113 7.39 6.77 -15.31
CA ARG A 113 8.70 7.39 -15.03
C ARG A 113 9.90 6.44 -15.14
N VAL A 114 9.68 5.13 -15.06
CA VAL A 114 10.74 4.11 -15.17
C VAL A 114 10.64 3.30 -16.46
N GLY A 115 9.88 3.81 -17.45
CA GLY A 115 9.67 3.16 -18.75
C GLY A 115 8.81 1.89 -18.68
N GLY A 116 8.01 1.76 -17.63
CA GLY A 116 7.03 0.68 -17.49
C GLY A 116 5.62 1.10 -17.92
N THR A 117 4.74 0.12 -18.05
CA THR A 117 3.36 0.30 -18.48
C THR A 117 2.41 -0.32 -17.46
N LEU A 118 1.32 0.40 -17.16
CA LEU A 118 0.16 -0.15 -16.46
C LEU A 118 -1.02 -0.23 -17.45
N LEU A 119 -1.65 -1.39 -17.53
CA LEU A 119 -2.86 -1.61 -18.31
C LEU A 119 -4.00 -1.97 -17.36
N GLN A 120 -5.11 -1.25 -17.46
CA GLN A 120 -6.33 -1.65 -16.79
C GLN A 120 -7.00 -2.74 -17.62
N ALA A 121 -7.04 -3.96 -17.08
CA ALA A 121 -7.70 -5.09 -17.71
C ALA A 121 -9.23 -5.01 -17.52
N GLU A 122 -9.96 -5.75 -18.34
CA GLU A 122 -11.42 -5.86 -18.26
C GLU A 122 -11.89 -6.65 -17.04
N ASP A 123 -11.10 -7.64 -16.61
CA ASP A 123 -11.35 -8.47 -15.43
C ASP A 123 -10.04 -9.08 -14.89
N GLU A 124 -10.14 -9.83 -13.80
CA GLU A 124 -8.99 -10.51 -13.20
C GLU A 124 -8.41 -11.65 -14.05
N LEU A 125 -9.20 -12.28 -14.93
CA LEU A 125 -8.75 -13.34 -15.83
C LEU A 125 -7.82 -12.78 -16.93
N ALA A 126 -8.21 -11.66 -17.52
CA ALA A 126 -7.41 -10.93 -18.48
C ALA A 126 -6.13 -10.40 -17.83
N SER A 127 -6.26 -9.81 -16.64
CA SER A 127 -5.12 -9.32 -15.85
C SER A 127 -4.05 -10.39 -15.61
N ILE A 128 -4.42 -11.57 -15.10
CA ILE A 128 -3.44 -12.63 -14.80
C ILE A 128 -2.76 -13.13 -16.08
N ASN A 129 -3.53 -13.34 -17.15
CA ASN A 129 -2.99 -13.83 -18.42
C ASN A 129 -2.08 -12.81 -19.10
N MET A 130 -2.39 -11.51 -19.01
CA MET A 130 -1.52 -10.44 -19.50
C MET A 130 -0.17 -10.42 -18.75
N ILE A 131 -0.17 -10.55 -17.42
CA ILE A 131 1.10 -10.53 -16.68
C ILE A 131 1.94 -11.79 -16.90
N VAL A 132 1.30 -12.95 -17.08
CA VAL A 132 1.98 -14.20 -17.48
C VAL A 132 2.63 -14.02 -18.85
N GLY A 133 1.89 -13.49 -19.84
CA GLY A 133 2.42 -13.22 -21.18
C GLY A 133 3.59 -12.22 -21.15
N ALA A 134 3.48 -11.14 -20.40
CA ALA A 134 4.56 -10.16 -20.24
C ALA A 134 5.83 -10.77 -19.62
N SER A 135 5.66 -11.62 -18.59
CA SER A 135 6.78 -12.30 -17.95
C SER A 135 7.44 -13.34 -18.86
N TYR A 136 6.63 -14.09 -19.62
CA TYR A 136 7.14 -14.99 -20.66
C TYR A 136 7.96 -14.24 -21.72
N GLY A 137 7.55 -13.02 -22.08
CA GLY A 137 8.29 -12.10 -22.93
C GLY A 137 9.54 -11.46 -22.28
N GLY A 138 9.86 -11.82 -21.03
CA GLY A 138 11.06 -11.37 -20.32
C GLY A 138 10.90 -10.12 -19.46
N VAL A 139 9.68 -9.60 -19.29
CA VAL A 139 9.41 -8.39 -18.51
C VAL A 139 8.84 -8.77 -17.13
N PRO A 140 9.52 -8.43 -16.02
CA PRO A 140 8.96 -8.65 -14.68
C PRO A 140 7.62 -7.93 -14.53
N SER A 141 6.58 -8.70 -14.19
CA SER A 141 5.20 -8.27 -14.24
C SER A 141 4.47 -8.50 -12.90
N LEU A 142 3.43 -7.70 -12.65
CA LEU A 142 2.65 -7.74 -11.41
C LEU A 142 1.17 -7.48 -11.66
N THR A 143 0.30 -8.12 -10.88
CA THR A 143 -1.10 -7.72 -10.70
C THR A 143 -1.39 -7.46 -9.23
N ALA A 144 -2.40 -6.64 -8.94
CA ALA A 144 -2.91 -6.39 -7.60
C ALA A 144 -4.41 -6.66 -7.58
N THR A 145 -4.87 -7.41 -6.58
CA THR A 145 -6.24 -7.88 -6.43
C THR A 145 -6.61 -8.07 -4.95
N ALA A 146 -7.77 -8.64 -4.68
CA ALA A 146 -8.24 -9.09 -3.37
C ALA A 146 -8.91 -10.47 -3.49
N GLY A 147 -9.31 -11.09 -2.38
CA GLY A 147 -9.91 -12.43 -2.32
C GLY A 147 -10.78 -12.88 -3.51
N PRO A 148 -11.84 -12.15 -3.92
CA PRO A 148 -12.66 -12.54 -5.08
C PRO A 148 -11.89 -12.64 -6.39
N GLY A 149 -11.01 -11.68 -6.65
CA GLY A 149 -10.19 -11.69 -7.84
C GLY A 149 -9.08 -12.73 -7.78
N LEU A 150 -8.49 -12.97 -6.60
CA LEU A 150 -7.54 -14.07 -6.39
C LEU A 150 -8.16 -15.43 -6.75
N ALA A 151 -9.44 -15.65 -6.43
CA ALA A 151 -10.17 -16.86 -6.80
C ALA A 151 -10.26 -17.05 -8.31
N LEU A 152 -10.55 -15.99 -9.07
CA LEU A 152 -10.57 -16.02 -10.53
C LEU A 152 -9.18 -16.29 -11.13
N MET A 153 -8.13 -15.76 -10.52
CA MET A 153 -6.76 -15.91 -11.04
C MET A 153 -6.14 -17.30 -10.85
N THR A 154 -6.78 -18.21 -10.11
CA THR A 154 -6.20 -19.51 -9.74
C THR A 154 -5.75 -20.38 -10.93
N GLU A 155 -6.49 -20.34 -12.04
CA GLU A 155 -6.12 -21.05 -13.26
C GLU A 155 -4.86 -20.46 -13.91
N GLY A 156 -4.81 -19.13 -14.09
CA GLY A 156 -3.64 -18.43 -14.64
C GLY A 156 -2.39 -18.57 -13.77
N ILE A 157 -2.59 -18.62 -12.45
CA ILE A 157 -1.54 -18.97 -11.48
C ILE A 157 -1.02 -20.39 -11.72
N GLY A 158 -1.91 -21.37 -11.91
CA GLY A 158 -1.54 -22.75 -12.21
C GLY A 158 -0.74 -22.87 -13.50
N LEU A 159 -1.16 -22.13 -14.54
CA LEU A 159 -0.41 -22.02 -15.80
C LEU A 159 1.00 -21.44 -15.57
N ALA A 160 1.12 -20.35 -14.82
CA ALA A 160 2.42 -19.73 -14.53
C ALA A 160 3.37 -20.69 -13.79
N VAL A 161 2.83 -21.46 -12.83
CA VAL A 161 3.59 -22.48 -12.11
C VAL A 161 4.05 -23.61 -13.04
N ALA A 162 3.13 -24.17 -13.84
CA ALA A 162 3.43 -25.26 -14.75
C ALA A 162 4.45 -24.87 -15.84
N ALA A 163 4.39 -23.63 -16.32
CA ALA A 163 5.30 -23.08 -17.31
C ALA A 163 6.60 -22.48 -16.72
N GLU A 164 6.76 -22.50 -15.38
CA GLU A 164 7.84 -21.85 -14.65
C GLU A 164 8.01 -20.35 -14.97
N VAL A 165 6.91 -19.64 -15.23
CA VAL A 165 6.88 -18.21 -15.57
C VAL A 165 6.79 -17.37 -14.28
N PRO A 166 7.78 -16.52 -13.97
CA PRO A 166 7.78 -15.76 -12.71
C PRO A 166 6.81 -14.58 -12.76
N ILE A 167 5.79 -14.58 -11.92
CA ILE A 167 4.83 -13.48 -11.77
C ILE A 167 4.71 -13.04 -10.31
N VAL A 168 4.19 -11.84 -10.08
CA VAL A 168 3.82 -11.35 -8.74
C VAL A 168 2.33 -11.04 -8.69
N VAL A 169 1.62 -11.67 -7.76
CA VAL A 169 0.22 -11.37 -7.46
C VAL A 169 0.17 -10.76 -6.06
N VAL A 170 -0.29 -9.50 -5.97
CA VAL A 170 -0.51 -8.82 -4.71
C VAL A 170 -1.97 -9.01 -4.31
N ASP A 171 -2.19 -9.79 -3.26
CA ASP A 171 -3.51 -9.94 -2.64
C ASP A 171 -3.63 -8.98 -1.44
N VAL A 172 -4.42 -7.92 -1.61
CA VAL A 172 -4.76 -6.97 -0.56
C VAL A 172 -6.01 -7.48 0.16
N MET A 173 -5.78 -8.43 1.07
CA MET A 173 -6.81 -9.19 1.77
C MET A 173 -7.86 -8.27 2.44
N ARG A 174 -9.14 -8.61 2.22
CA ARG A 174 -10.31 -7.89 2.76
C ARG A 174 -11.34 -8.88 3.31
N GLY A 175 -12.35 -8.37 3.99
CA GLY A 175 -13.41 -9.20 4.58
C GLY A 175 -14.13 -10.06 3.55
N GLY A 176 -14.15 -11.37 3.75
CA GLY A 176 -14.83 -12.38 2.94
C GLY A 176 -15.93 -13.12 3.73
N PRO A 177 -16.48 -14.24 3.21
CA PRO A 177 -16.31 -14.81 1.87
C PRO A 177 -17.11 -14.06 0.80
N SER A 178 -16.91 -14.41 -0.48
CA SER A 178 -17.57 -13.78 -1.63
C SER A 178 -17.32 -12.26 -1.64
N THR A 179 -18.32 -11.42 -1.90
CA THR A 179 -18.19 -9.95 -1.81
C THR A 179 -17.68 -9.50 -0.43
N GLY A 180 -18.13 -10.20 0.62
CA GLY A 180 -17.83 -9.92 2.02
C GLY A 180 -18.05 -8.46 2.40
N ILE A 181 -17.08 -7.86 3.09
CA ILE A 181 -17.13 -6.44 3.48
C ILE A 181 -15.88 -5.74 2.92
N PRO A 182 -15.97 -5.11 1.73
CA PRO A 182 -14.80 -4.58 1.03
C PRO A 182 -13.96 -3.56 1.80
N ALA A 183 -14.59 -2.81 2.71
CA ALA A 183 -13.95 -1.78 3.53
C ALA A 183 -13.37 -2.29 4.86
N LYS A 184 -13.53 -3.58 5.18
CA LYS A 184 -12.97 -4.19 6.39
C LYS A 184 -11.80 -5.08 6.01
N SER A 185 -10.76 -5.03 6.82
CA SER A 185 -9.59 -5.90 6.68
C SER A 185 -9.85 -7.25 7.35
N GLU A 186 -9.39 -8.31 6.69
CA GLU A 186 -9.39 -9.68 7.22
C GLU A 186 -8.15 -10.40 6.66
N GLN A 187 -7.78 -11.54 7.24
CA GLN A 187 -6.62 -12.34 6.81
C GLN A 187 -7.04 -13.81 6.54
N SER A 188 -8.24 -13.99 5.99
CA SER A 188 -8.86 -15.30 5.75
C SER A 188 -8.40 -15.97 4.45
N ASP A 189 -7.86 -15.22 3.49
CA ASP A 189 -7.40 -15.76 2.20
C ASP A 189 -6.10 -16.59 2.31
N LEU A 190 -5.47 -16.70 3.49
CA LEU A 190 -4.18 -17.38 3.67
C LEU A 190 -4.20 -18.84 3.21
N SER A 191 -5.22 -19.60 3.63
CA SER A 191 -5.36 -21.01 3.24
C SER A 191 -5.46 -21.10 1.72
N PHE A 192 -6.35 -20.31 1.13
CA PHE A 192 -6.60 -20.28 -0.29
C PHE A 192 -5.37 -19.84 -1.11
N ALA A 193 -4.63 -18.83 -0.66
CA ALA A 193 -3.39 -18.40 -1.29
C ALA A 193 -2.26 -19.45 -1.22
N SER A 194 -2.33 -20.40 -0.29
CA SER A 194 -1.31 -21.45 -0.12
C SER A 194 -1.64 -22.75 -0.84
N THR A 195 -2.92 -23.12 -0.94
CA THR A 195 -3.37 -24.44 -1.45
C THR A 195 -4.49 -24.36 -2.48
N GLY A 196 -5.00 -23.17 -2.81
CA GLY A 196 -6.16 -22.99 -3.69
C GLY A 196 -5.91 -23.30 -5.16
N CYS A 197 -4.66 -23.46 -5.58
CA CYS A 197 -4.32 -23.80 -6.95
C CYS A 197 -4.26 -25.32 -7.14
N THR A 198 -5.00 -25.84 -8.13
CA THR A 198 -5.15 -27.29 -8.40
C THR A 198 -3.87 -27.95 -8.93
N ALA A 199 -2.88 -27.18 -9.39
CA ALA A 199 -1.68 -27.68 -10.07
C ALA A 199 -0.43 -27.87 -9.17
N THR A 200 -0.52 -27.74 -7.83
CA THR A 200 0.68 -27.66 -6.98
C THR A 200 1.07 -28.96 -6.29
N PRO A 201 2.21 -29.55 -6.69
CA PRO A 201 3.18 -29.98 -5.69
C PRO A 201 4.37 -29.02 -5.59
N HIS A 202 4.62 -28.15 -6.58
CA HIS A 202 5.87 -27.38 -6.71
C HIS A 202 5.62 -25.91 -7.10
N GLY A 203 6.41 -24.97 -6.56
CA GLY A 203 6.72 -23.70 -7.23
C GLY A 203 6.10 -22.38 -6.73
N TRP A 204 5.05 -22.40 -5.90
CA TRP A 204 4.42 -21.17 -5.39
C TRP A 204 5.08 -20.67 -4.09
N CYS A 205 5.44 -19.39 -4.04
CA CYS A 205 6.03 -18.75 -2.85
C CYS A 205 5.11 -17.63 -2.35
N TRP A 206 4.57 -17.81 -1.16
CA TRP A 206 3.76 -16.79 -0.49
C TRP A 206 4.58 -15.99 0.52
N ARG A 207 4.26 -14.71 0.70
CA ARG A 207 4.84 -13.85 1.74
C ARG A 207 3.80 -12.88 2.28
N ARG A 208 3.82 -12.65 3.59
CA ARG A 208 3.02 -11.63 4.25
C ARG A 208 3.86 -10.50 4.82
N PRO A 209 3.68 -9.26 4.33
CA PRO A 209 4.26 -8.10 4.99
C PRO A 209 3.55 -7.83 6.32
N ARG A 210 4.31 -7.47 7.36
CA ARG A 210 3.78 -7.08 8.68
C ARG A 210 3.69 -5.56 8.85
N SER A 211 4.32 -4.79 7.97
CA SER A 211 4.37 -3.33 7.99
C SER A 211 4.74 -2.79 6.60
N PRO A 212 4.52 -1.49 6.31
CA PRO A 212 4.95 -0.88 5.05
C PRO A 212 6.44 -1.06 4.76
N THR A 213 7.29 -1.09 5.80
CA THR A 213 8.72 -1.36 5.66
C THR A 213 8.98 -2.78 5.13
N ALA A 214 8.16 -3.75 5.51
CA ALA A 214 8.27 -5.13 5.04
C ALA A 214 7.84 -5.31 3.57
N CYS A 215 7.12 -4.35 2.99
CA CYS A 215 6.81 -4.32 1.56
C CYS A 215 8.02 -3.92 0.70
N ARG A 216 9.08 -3.35 1.30
CA ARG A 216 10.32 -3.07 0.57
C ARG A 216 11.06 -4.37 0.26
N PRO A 217 11.64 -4.52 -0.95
CA PRO A 217 12.56 -5.61 -1.21
C PRO A 217 13.73 -5.54 -0.21
N PRO A 218 14.18 -6.68 0.34
CA PRO A 218 15.27 -6.69 1.31
C PRO A 218 16.49 -5.99 0.73
N SER A 219 17.03 -5.03 1.49
CA SER A 219 18.28 -4.35 1.15
C SER A 219 19.41 -5.39 1.11
N GLY A 220 19.85 -5.79 -0.10
CA GLY A 220 21.04 -6.62 -0.29
C GLY A 220 20.84 -8.00 -0.92
N ARG A 221 20.04 -8.15 -1.98
CA ARG A 221 20.11 -9.35 -2.84
C ARG A 221 20.33 -9.03 -4.31
N SER A 222 21.40 -9.63 -4.81
CA SER A 222 21.86 -9.70 -6.19
C SER A 222 20.76 -10.09 -7.18
N SER A 223 20.82 -9.47 -8.36
CA SER A 223 20.03 -9.59 -9.59
C SER A 223 19.93 -10.98 -10.23
N SER A 224 19.94 -12.07 -9.47
CA SER A 224 19.86 -13.44 -9.99
C SER A 224 18.45 -14.04 -9.78
N PRO A 225 17.61 -14.16 -10.83
CA PRO A 225 16.28 -14.78 -10.74
C PRO A 225 16.31 -16.28 -10.35
N ARG A 226 17.46 -16.95 -10.41
CA ARG A 226 17.58 -18.41 -10.18
C ARG A 226 17.59 -18.86 -8.72
N ARG A 227 17.63 -17.95 -7.74
CA ARG A 227 17.82 -18.32 -6.31
C ARG A 227 16.55 -18.39 -5.45
N CYS A 228 15.35 -18.30 -6.04
CA CYS A 228 14.11 -18.59 -5.32
C CYS A 228 13.79 -20.10 -5.20
N ARG A 229 14.55 -20.98 -5.89
CA ARG A 229 14.24 -22.43 -5.97
C ARG A 229 14.32 -23.24 -4.66
N ARG A 230 14.84 -22.73 -3.54
CA ARG A 230 15.04 -23.54 -2.32
C ARG A 230 14.97 -22.81 -0.97
N ARG A 231 14.29 -21.66 -0.89
CA ARG A 231 13.95 -21.11 0.44
C ARG A 231 12.46 -21.31 0.62
N ARG A 232 12.09 -22.26 1.48
CA ARG A 232 10.80 -22.23 2.19
C ARG A 232 10.74 -20.86 2.84
N CYS A 233 10.02 -19.94 2.20
CA CYS A 233 9.85 -18.60 2.70
C CYS A 233 8.57 -18.64 3.51
N CYS A 234 8.74 -18.82 4.82
CA CYS A 234 7.76 -18.38 5.81
C CYS A 234 7.62 -16.86 5.76
#